data_AF-A0A2V6DUE8-F1
#
_entry.id   AF-A0A2V6DUE8-F1
#
_cell.length_a   1.000
_cell.length_b   1.000
_cell.length_c   1.000
_cell.angle_alpha   90.00
_cell.angle_beta   90.00
_cell.angle_gamma   90.00
#
_symmetry.space_group_name_H-M   'P 1'
#
loop_
_entity.id
_entity.type
_entity.pdbx_description
1 polymer ?
#
loop_
_entity_poly.entity_id
_entity_poly.type
_entity_poly.pdbx_seq_one_letter_code
_entity_poly.pdbx_strand_id
1 'polypeptide(L)'
;MATISSVRPPWQRGSVFKFFASLKLAVVLLAVLIVAAIAGTIWESSFDAKVARAYVYRAPWFNLWLVLLGANLTVSALSRWPWRKHHVAFLVTHLGIITLLTGSLVGRIFGIEGTITLFKGDPPTNRLLVDEHQLRVHDSDGVLKGYRAEFLHRPPTPNHPRDLGKLASGARLSVIDYAEAIDAK
;
A
#
# COMPACT_ATOMS: atom_id res chain seq x y z
N MET A 1 13.34 52.72 2.74
CA MET A 1 12.52 51.69 2.07
C MET A 1 13.38 50.43 1.97
N ALA A 2 13.29 49.51 2.93
CA ALA A 2 14.18 48.34 2.98
C ALA A 2 13.65 47.25 2.03
N THR A 3 14.36 47.02 0.93
CA THR A 3 14.16 45.89 0.04
C THR A 3 14.62 44.61 0.75
N ILE A 4 13.70 43.95 1.46
CA ILE A 4 13.91 42.59 1.94
C ILE A 4 13.94 41.69 0.70
N SER A 5 15.12 41.54 0.11
CA SER A 5 15.38 40.50 -0.88
C SER A 5 15.15 39.17 -0.17
N SER A 6 14.06 38.48 -0.50
CA SER A 6 13.84 37.14 0.02
C SER A 6 14.88 36.23 -0.62
N VAL A 7 16.04 36.07 0.02
CA VAL A 7 17.11 35.19 -0.43
C VAL A 7 16.52 33.78 -0.53
N ARG A 8 16.32 33.29 -1.76
CA ARG A 8 15.89 31.91 -1.97
C ARG A 8 17.01 30.99 -1.46
N PRO A 9 16.69 30.02 -0.59
CA PRO A 9 17.72 29.18 0.00
C PRO A 9 18.43 28.34 -1.08
N PRO A 10 19.72 27.99 -0.89
CA PRO A 10 20.57 27.41 -1.92
C PRO A 10 20.04 26.10 -2.54
N TRP A 11 19.33 25.28 -1.75
CA TRP A 11 18.73 24.02 -2.20
C TRP A 11 17.60 24.20 -3.25
N GLN A 12 16.95 25.37 -3.30
CA GLN A 12 15.90 25.66 -4.30
C GLN A 12 16.46 26.06 -5.67
N ARG A 13 17.78 26.30 -5.79
CA ARG A 13 18.39 26.80 -7.04
C ARG A 13 18.72 25.70 -8.05
N GLY A 14 18.81 24.43 -7.62
CA GLY A 14 19.19 23.31 -8.48
C GLY A 14 18.19 23.07 -9.62
N SER A 15 18.69 22.74 -10.81
CA SER A 15 17.85 22.43 -11.98
C SER A 15 16.91 21.25 -11.74
N VAL A 16 17.36 20.26 -10.96
CA VAL A 16 16.54 19.10 -10.54
C VAL A 16 15.35 19.56 -9.70
N PHE A 17 15.57 20.45 -8.73
CA PHE A 17 14.49 21.00 -7.90
C PHE A 17 13.46 21.75 -8.75
N LYS A 18 13.90 22.58 -9.71
CA LYS A 18 13.00 23.30 -10.63
C LYS A 18 12.22 22.36 -11.54
N PHE A 19 12.83 21.27 -11.99
CA PHE A 19 12.16 20.26 -12.79
C PHE A 19 11.04 19.58 -11.99
N PHE A 20 11.34 19.09 -10.78
CA PHE A 20 10.34 18.48 -9.90
C PHE A 20 9.33 19.49 -9.35
N ALA A 21 9.63 20.79 -9.28
CA ALA A 21 8.66 21.83 -8.93
C ALA A 21 7.77 22.28 -10.13
N SER A 22 7.95 21.70 -11.31
CA SER A 22 7.29 22.16 -12.54
C SER A 22 5.80 21.81 -12.56
N LEU A 23 4.96 22.83 -12.83
CA LEU A 23 3.52 22.64 -13.06
C LEU A 23 3.26 21.81 -14.33
N LYS A 24 4.08 21.99 -15.38
CA LYS A 24 3.93 21.21 -16.63
C LYS A 24 4.14 19.72 -16.37
N LEU A 25 5.13 19.39 -15.54
CA LEU A 25 5.38 18.01 -15.13
C LEU A 25 4.18 17.47 -14.34
N ALA A 26 3.66 18.23 -13.38
CA ALA A 26 2.49 17.84 -12.59
C ALA A 26 1.29 17.47 -13.47
N VAL A 27 0.97 18.32 -14.46
CA VAL A 27 -0.16 18.10 -15.38
C VAL A 27 0.04 16.84 -16.22
N VAL A 28 1.24 16.62 -16.75
CA VAL A 28 1.56 15.41 -17.53
C VAL A 28 1.45 14.15 -16.65
N LEU A 29 2.03 14.16 -15.45
CA LEU A 29 1.95 13.05 -14.50
C LEU A 29 0.50 12.72 -14.15
N LEU A 30 -0.31 13.75 -13.87
CA LEU A 30 -1.72 13.60 -13.54
C LEU A 30 -2.50 13.01 -14.73
N ALA A 31 -2.28 13.52 -15.95
CA ALA A 31 -2.95 13.02 -17.15
C ALA A 31 -2.64 11.53 -17.41
N VAL A 32 -1.37 11.14 -17.30
CA VAL A 32 -0.96 9.72 -17.45
C VAL A 32 -1.62 8.85 -16.40
N LEU A 33 -1.61 9.27 -15.13
CA LEU A 33 -2.23 8.52 -14.04
C LEU A 33 -3.76 8.43 -14.18
N ILE A 34 -4.43 9.47 -14.66
CA ILE A 34 -5.87 9.44 -14.95
C ILE A 34 -6.18 8.43 -16.06
N VAL A 35 -5.45 8.46 -17.18
CA VAL A 35 -5.65 7.51 -18.28
C VAL A 35 -5.39 6.08 -17.81
N ALA A 36 -4.32 5.87 -17.04
CA ALA A 36 -4.00 4.58 -16.43
C ALA A 36 -5.11 4.09 -15.48
N ALA A 37 -5.65 4.98 -14.64
CA ALA A 37 -6.75 4.65 -13.73
C ALA A 37 -8.03 4.29 -14.50
N ILE A 38 -8.39 5.07 -15.53
CA ILE A 38 -9.55 4.77 -16.40
C ILE A 38 -9.38 3.39 -17.05
N ALA A 39 -8.21 3.12 -17.63
CA ALA A 39 -7.92 1.82 -18.22
C ALA A 39 -7.98 0.68 -17.18
N GLY A 40 -7.46 0.92 -15.97
CA GLY A 40 -7.55 -0.02 -14.85
C GLY A 40 -9.00 -0.34 -14.47
N THR A 41 -9.86 0.68 -14.37
CA THR A 41 -11.29 0.51 -14.05
C THR A 41 -12.04 -0.27 -15.14
N ILE A 42 -11.74 -0.02 -16.43
CA ILE A 42 -12.35 -0.78 -17.54
C ILE A 42 -11.90 -2.25 -17.47
N TRP A 43 -10.63 -2.50 -17.17
CA TRP A 43 -10.09 -3.84 -17.05
C TRP A 43 -10.71 -4.60 -15.86
N GLU A 44 -10.87 -3.93 -14.72
CA GLU A 44 -11.53 -4.47 -13.53
C GLU A 44 -12.97 -4.92 -13.84
N SER A 45 -13.73 -4.09 -14.56
CA SER A 45 -15.10 -4.40 -14.96
C SER A 45 -15.18 -5.60 -15.92
N SER A 46 -14.13 -5.86 -16.70
CA SER A 46 -14.14 -6.86 -17.79
C SER A 46 -13.54 -8.22 -17.41
N PHE A 47 -12.47 -8.25 -16.62
CA PHE A 47 -11.62 -9.43 -16.42
C PHE A 47 -11.45 -9.89 -14.97
N ASP A 48 -12.15 -9.25 -14.01
CA ASP A 48 -12.05 -9.44 -12.57
C ASP A 48 -11.09 -8.45 -11.87
N ALA A 49 -11.50 -7.98 -10.69
CA ALA A 49 -10.81 -6.98 -9.88
C ALA A 49 -9.41 -7.43 -9.44
N LYS A 50 -9.22 -8.74 -9.22
CA LYS A 50 -7.89 -9.28 -8.87
C LYS A 50 -6.86 -9.06 -9.99
N VAL A 51 -7.27 -9.24 -11.24
CA VAL A 51 -6.38 -9.11 -12.41
C VAL A 51 -5.99 -7.65 -12.62
N ALA A 52 -6.96 -6.74 -12.60
CA ALA A 52 -6.70 -5.31 -12.74
C ALA A 52 -5.75 -4.78 -11.65
N ARG A 53 -5.93 -5.25 -10.40
CA ARG A 53 -5.07 -4.88 -9.28
C ARG A 53 -3.63 -5.37 -9.45
N ALA A 54 -3.42 -6.58 -9.94
CA ALA A 54 -2.09 -7.12 -10.19
C ALA A 54 -1.36 -6.39 -11.34
N TYR A 55 -2.05 -6.18 -12.47
CA TYR A 55 -1.43 -5.70 -13.70
C TYR A 55 -1.35 -4.18 -13.85
N VAL A 56 -2.24 -3.43 -13.20
CA VAL A 56 -2.26 -1.97 -13.26
C VAL A 56 -1.75 -1.39 -11.95
N TYR A 57 -2.46 -1.61 -10.85
CA TYR A 57 -2.18 -0.92 -9.59
C TYR A 57 -0.93 -1.43 -8.85
N ARG A 58 -0.62 -2.73 -8.96
CA ARG A 58 0.61 -3.29 -8.39
C ARG A 58 1.81 -3.21 -9.34
N ALA A 59 1.61 -2.94 -10.62
CA ALA A 59 2.69 -2.98 -11.59
C ALA A 59 3.75 -1.88 -11.34
N PRO A 60 5.04 -2.19 -11.57
CA PRO A 60 6.14 -1.28 -11.28
C PRO A 60 6.05 0.03 -12.07
N TRP A 61 5.52 0.00 -13.30
CA TRP A 61 5.36 1.19 -14.13
C TRP A 61 4.38 2.19 -13.50
N PHE A 62 3.22 1.74 -13.01
CA PHE A 62 2.22 2.61 -12.39
C PHE A 62 2.75 3.19 -11.08
N ASN A 63 3.46 2.36 -10.30
CA ASN A 63 4.09 2.80 -9.06
C ASN A 63 5.15 3.88 -9.31
N LEU A 64 5.96 3.74 -10.36
CA LEU A 64 6.94 4.74 -10.74
C LEU A 64 6.28 6.09 -11.02
N TRP A 65 5.20 6.12 -11.80
CA TRP A 65 4.44 7.34 -12.06
C TRP A 65 3.83 7.94 -10.79
N LEU A 66 3.33 7.10 -9.89
CA LEU A 66 2.75 7.52 -8.62
C LEU A 66 3.80 8.15 -7.68
N VAL A 67 5.00 7.55 -7.60
CA VAL A 67 6.13 8.07 -6.83
C VAL A 67 6.63 9.39 -7.43
N LEU A 68 6.72 9.48 -8.77
CA LEU A 68 7.09 10.73 -9.44
C LEU A 68 6.08 11.85 -9.17
N LEU A 69 4.79 11.54 -9.16
CA LEU A 69 3.74 12.51 -8.77
C LEU A 69 3.90 12.95 -7.31
N GLY A 70 4.11 12.00 -6.38
CA GLY A 70 4.33 12.32 -4.97
C GLY A 70 5.56 13.20 -4.74
N ALA A 71 6.67 12.91 -5.44
CA ALA A 71 7.88 13.73 -5.40
C ALA A 71 7.63 15.13 -5.97
N ASN A 72 6.94 15.24 -7.10
CA ASN A 72 6.58 16.52 -7.71
C ASN A 72 5.69 17.38 -6.77
N LEU A 73 4.65 16.79 -6.17
CA LEU A 73 3.78 17.46 -5.19
C LEU A 73 4.57 17.96 -3.98
N THR A 74 5.47 17.12 -3.44
CA THR A 74 6.28 17.46 -2.26
C THR A 74 7.23 18.60 -2.56
N VAL A 75 7.96 18.52 -3.68
CA VAL A 75 8.89 19.57 -4.11
C VAL A 75 8.15 20.86 -4.47
N SER A 76 6.99 20.78 -5.12
CA SER A 76 6.12 21.92 -5.41
C SER A 76 5.64 22.61 -4.13
N ALA A 77 5.22 21.85 -3.10
CA ALA A 77 4.81 22.38 -1.81
C ALA A 77 5.98 23.10 -1.08
N LEU A 78 7.18 22.51 -1.12
CA LEU A 78 8.40 23.07 -0.54
C LEU A 78 8.95 24.29 -1.31
N SER A 79 8.69 24.38 -2.62
CA SER A 79 9.17 25.49 -3.46
C SER A 79 8.61 26.85 -3.05
N ARG A 80 7.47 26.89 -2.34
CA ARG A 80 6.82 28.11 -1.86
C ARG A 80 7.21 28.49 -0.43
N TRP A 81 8.25 27.87 0.11
CA TRP A 81 8.82 28.29 1.38
C TRP A 81 9.48 29.68 1.24
N PRO A 82 9.25 30.64 2.16
CA PRO A 82 8.51 30.54 3.42
C PRO A 82 7.00 30.74 3.27
N TRP A 83 6.20 29.84 3.86
CA TRP A 83 4.74 29.85 3.73
C TRP A 83 4.12 31.07 4.41
N ARG A 84 3.32 31.83 3.65
CA ARG A 84 2.53 32.97 4.13
C ARG A 84 1.06 32.57 4.24
N LYS A 85 0.26 33.32 5.01
CA LYS A 85 -1.17 33.06 5.24
C LYS A 85 -1.99 32.88 3.94
N HIS A 86 -1.62 33.55 2.86
CA HIS A 86 -2.26 33.42 1.54
C HIS A 86 -1.99 32.07 0.83
N HIS A 87 -1.00 31.30 1.27
CA HIS A 87 -0.66 29.99 0.69
C HIS A 87 -1.26 28.82 1.47
N VAL A 88 -2.06 29.07 2.52
CA VAL A 88 -2.61 28.02 3.38
C VAL A 88 -3.48 27.05 2.57
N ALA A 89 -4.41 27.54 1.74
CA ALA A 89 -5.25 26.67 0.92
C ALA A 89 -4.42 25.78 -0.01
N PHE A 90 -3.39 26.36 -0.66
CA PHE A 90 -2.47 25.61 -1.51
C PHE A 90 -1.73 24.53 -0.72
N LEU A 91 -1.19 24.87 0.44
CA LEU A 91 -0.41 23.95 1.27
C LEU A 91 -1.28 22.82 1.82
N VAL A 92 -2.48 23.12 2.31
CA VAL A 92 -3.43 22.13 2.83
C VAL A 92 -3.79 21.10 1.76
N THR A 93 -4.09 21.53 0.53
CA THR A 93 -4.40 20.60 -0.56
C THR A 93 -3.22 19.69 -0.87
N HIS A 94 -2.00 20.23 -0.96
CA HIS A 94 -0.83 19.42 -1.28
C HIS A 94 -0.50 18.44 -0.15
N LEU A 95 -0.50 18.91 1.10
CA LEU A 95 -0.27 18.05 2.27
C LEU A 95 -1.35 16.99 2.41
N GLY A 96 -2.62 17.31 2.10
CA GLY A 96 -3.71 16.34 2.09
C GLY A 96 -3.46 15.22 1.08
N ILE A 97 -3.13 15.56 -0.16
CA ILE A 97 -2.82 14.56 -1.21
C ILE A 97 -1.58 13.74 -0.82
N ILE A 98 -0.52 14.37 -0.32
CA ILE A 98 0.71 13.68 0.13
C ILE A 98 0.39 12.71 1.28
N THR A 99 -0.47 13.11 2.22
CA THR A 99 -0.91 12.26 3.34
C THR A 99 -1.69 11.06 2.84
N LEU A 100 -2.63 11.25 1.92
CA LEU A 100 -3.41 10.16 1.31
C LEU A 100 -2.51 9.18 0.54
N LEU A 101 -1.57 9.69 -0.27
CA LEU A 101 -0.61 8.85 -0.99
C LEU A 101 0.27 8.04 -0.03
N THR A 102 0.74 8.67 1.05
CA THR A 102 1.56 7.99 2.07
C THR A 102 0.76 6.94 2.81
N GLY A 103 -0.47 7.25 3.24
CA GLY A 103 -1.37 6.30 3.90
C GLY A 103 -1.71 5.10 3.01
N SER A 104 -1.97 5.35 1.71
CA SER A 104 -2.18 4.29 0.72
C SER A 104 -0.96 3.38 0.58
N LEU A 105 0.26 3.94 0.55
CA LEU A 105 1.48 3.16 0.48
C LEU A 105 1.69 2.29 1.73
N VAL A 106 1.45 2.84 2.93
CA VAL A 106 1.50 2.09 4.19
C VAL A 106 0.47 0.96 4.18
N GLY A 107 -0.78 1.26 3.82
CA GLY A 107 -1.85 0.26 3.72
C GLY A 107 -1.55 -0.81 2.67
N ARG A 108 -0.77 -0.50 1.65
CA ARG A 108 -0.34 -1.50 0.65
C ARG A 108 0.77 -2.42 1.14
N ILE A 109 1.71 -1.91 1.92
CA ILE A 109 2.85 -2.71 2.43
C ILE A 109 2.41 -3.55 3.63
N PHE A 110 1.54 -3.02 4.48
CA PHE A 110 1.15 -3.65 5.75
C PHE A 110 -0.31 -4.11 5.82
N GLY A 111 -1.14 -3.73 4.85
CA GLY A 111 -2.56 -4.10 4.84
C GLY A 111 -2.77 -5.54 4.42
N ILE A 112 -3.83 -6.12 4.98
CA ILE A 112 -4.29 -7.47 4.66
C ILE A 112 -5.56 -7.30 3.82
N GLU A 113 -5.57 -7.92 2.65
CA GLU A 113 -6.71 -7.91 1.74
C GLU A 113 -7.45 -9.24 1.86
N GLY A 114 -8.77 -9.20 2.03
CA GLY A 114 -9.58 -10.41 2.05
C GLY A 114 -11.02 -10.13 1.70
N THR A 115 -11.76 -11.18 1.41
CA THR A 115 -13.18 -11.16 1.05
C THR A 115 -13.98 -11.80 2.16
N ILE A 116 -15.13 -11.23 2.48
CA ILE A 116 -16.12 -11.85 3.37
C ILE A 116 -17.36 -12.10 2.54
N THR A 117 -17.79 -13.36 2.46
CA THR A 117 -19.07 -13.71 1.85
C THR A 117 -20.13 -13.69 2.93
N LEU A 118 -21.15 -12.85 2.75
CA LEU A 118 -22.29 -12.73 3.67
C LEU A 118 -23.52 -13.37 3.02
N PHE A 119 -24.13 -14.32 3.72
CA PHE A 119 -25.37 -14.95 3.29
C PHE A 119 -26.55 -14.34 4.04
N LYS A 120 -27.64 -14.07 3.32
CA LYS A 120 -28.85 -13.45 3.90
C LYS A 120 -29.56 -14.47 4.79
N GLY A 121 -29.60 -14.20 6.09
CA GLY A 121 -30.25 -15.06 7.08
C GLY A 121 -29.28 -15.87 7.95
N ASP A 122 -28.00 -15.92 7.58
CA ASP A 122 -26.98 -16.57 8.39
C ASP A 122 -26.41 -15.63 9.48
N PRO A 123 -25.98 -16.17 10.64
CA PRO A 123 -25.25 -15.40 11.63
C PRO A 123 -23.96 -14.82 11.02
N PRO A 124 -23.51 -13.64 11.50
CA PRO A 124 -22.35 -12.95 10.95
C PRO A 124 -21.11 -13.85 10.98
N THR A 125 -20.53 -14.08 9.79
CA THR A 125 -19.31 -14.87 9.66
C THR A 125 -18.11 -14.04 10.13
N ASN A 126 -17.39 -14.53 11.14
CA ASN A 126 -16.16 -13.91 11.64
C ASN A 126 -14.91 -14.46 10.91
N ARG A 127 -15.04 -14.70 9.60
CA ARG A 127 -14.00 -15.34 8.76
C ARG A 127 -13.75 -14.49 7.52
N LEU A 128 -12.50 -14.10 7.35
CA LEU A 128 -11.97 -13.46 6.15
C LEU A 128 -11.37 -14.53 5.23
N LEU A 129 -11.82 -14.61 3.98
CA LEU A 129 -11.14 -15.34 2.93
C LEU A 129 -10.00 -14.48 2.41
N VAL A 130 -8.78 -14.85 2.73
CA VAL A 130 -7.56 -14.15 2.29
C VAL A 130 -6.96 -14.97 1.16
N ASP A 131 -6.45 -14.31 0.12
CA ASP A 131 -5.76 -14.95 -1.03
C ASP A 131 -4.31 -15.32 -0.68
N GLU A 132 -4.11 -15.82 0.53
CA GLU A 132 -2.80 -16.18 1.10
C GLU A 132 -2.85 -17.61 1.60
N HIS A 133 -1.71 -18.31 1.54
CA HIS A 133 -1.57 -19.64 2.15
C HIS A 133 -1.81 -19.53 3.66
N GLN A 134 -2.91 -20.11 4.14
CA GLN A 134 -3.26 -20.15 5.56
C GLN A 134 -3.25 -21.59 6.07
N LEU A 135 -2.55 -21.83 7.17
CA LEU A 135 -2.68 -23.04 7.95
C LEU A 135 -3.97 -22.93 8.77
N ARG A 136 -4.99 -23.72 8.44
CA ARG A 136 -6.25 -23.76 9.18
C ARG A 136 -6.21 -24.95 10.11
N VAL A 137 -6.25 -24.68 11.42
CA VAL A 137 -6.30 -25.75 12.42
C VAL A 137 -7.73 -25.83 12.93
N HIS A 138 -8.32 -27.02 12.82
CA HIS A 138 -9.63 -27.34 13.36
C HIS A 138 -9.44 -28.00 14.73
N ASP A 139 -9.88 -27.32 15.79
CA ASP A 139 -9.85 -27.85 17.16
C ASP A 139 -11.15 -28.60 17.47
N SER A 140 -11.18 -29.39 18.55
CA SER A 140 -12.33 -30.22 18.96
C SER A 140 -13.61 -29.42 19.24
N ASP A 141 -13.48 -28.11 19.51
CA ASP A 141 -14.60 -27.19 19.78
C ASP A 141 -15.15 -26.52 18.50
N GLY A 142 -14.70 -26.94 17.30
CA GLY A 142 -15.15 -26.38 16.03
C GLY A 142 -14.60 -24.98 15.69
N VAL A 143 -13.73 -24.43 16.55
CA VAL A 143 -13.06 -23.14 16.32
C VAL A 143 -11.97 -23.31 15.27
N LEU A 144 -12.24 -22.78 14.07
CA LEU A 144 -11.24 -22.64 13.01
C LEU A 144 -10.33 -21.44 13.31
N LYS A 145 -9.12 -21.70 13.82
CA LYS A 145 -8.06 -20.68 13.86
C LYS A 145 -7.24 -20.77 12.57
N GLY A 146 -7.33 -19.71 11.76
CA GLY A 146 -6.49 -19.53 10.58
C GLY A 146 -5.20 -18.83 10.97
N TYR A 147 -4.07 -19.49 10.74
CA TYR A 147 -2.76 -18.89 10.90
C TYR A 147 -2.19 -18.56 9.53
N ARG A 148 -1.71 -17.32 9.38
CA ARG A 148 -1.02 -16.90 8.16
C ARG A 148 0.25 -17.74 7.98
N ALA A 149 0.28 -18.57 6.94
CA ALA A 149 1.36 -19.50 6.63
C ALA A 149 2.12 -19.04 5.37
N GLU A 150 2.24 -17.72 5.19
CA GLU A 150 3.06 -17.13 4.16
C GLU A 150 4.47 -16.90 4.75
N PHE A 151 5.35 -17.88 4.58
CA PHE A 151 6.70 -17.90 5.16
C PHE A 151 7.78 -17.29 4.24
N LEU A 152 7.37 -16.59 3.18
CA LEU A 152 8.22 -16.14 2.07
C LEU A 152 9.39 -15.23 2.49
N HIS A 153 9.20 -14.39 3.50
CA HIS A 153 10.22 -13.42 3.94
C HIS A 153 11.00 -13.83 5.19
N ARG A 154 10.49 -14.80 5.97
CA ARG A 154 11.12 -15.32 7.19
C ARG A 154 10.68 -16.78 7.41
N PRO A 155 11.36 -17.75 6.79
CA PRO A 155 11.06 -19.15 7.01
C PRO A 155 11.36 -19.53 8.47
N PRO A 156 10.45 -20.24 9.15
CA PRO A 156 10.72 -20.79 10.47
C PRO A 156 11.84 -21.83 10.33
N THR A 157 12.78 -21.81 11.28
CA THR A 157 13.86 -22.80 11.34
C THR A 157 13.81 -23.48 12.70
N PRO A 158 14.45 -24.66 12.88
CA PRO A 158 14.47 -25.37 14.17
C PRO A 158 15.00 -24.51 15.32
N ASN A 159 15.86 -23.53 15.03
CA ASN A 159 16.43 -22.58 16.00
C ASN A 159 15.56 -21.32 16.24
N HIS A 160 14.54 -21.08 15.42
CA HIS A 160 13.62 -19.95 15.56
C HIS A 160 12.18 -20.37 15.19
N PRO A 161 11.54 -21.20 16.03
CA PRO A 161 10.19 -21.68 15.76
C PRO A 161 9.18 -20.53 15.82
N ARG A 162 8.21 -20.54 14.90
CA ARG A 162 7.13 -19.56 14.92
C ARG A 162 5.98 -20.11 15.76
N ASP A 163 5.84 -19.60 16.98
CA ASP A 163 4.72 -19.93 17.85
C ASP A 163 3.41 -19.33 17.29
N LEU A 164 2.44 -20.20 17.02
CA LEU A 164 1.09 -19.85 16.60
C LEU A 164 0.14 -19.71 17.81
N GLY A 165 0.70 -19.72 19.02
CA GLY A 165 -0.05 -19.51 20.27
C GLY A 165 -0.80 -20.76 20.75
N LYS A 166 -1.66 -20.58 21.77
CA LYS A 166 -2.46 -21.66 22.36
C LYS A 166 -3.81 -21.79 21.68
N LEU A 167 -4.17 -23.03 21.37
CA LEU A 167 -5.52 -23.43 20.94
C LEU A 167 -6.49 -23.41 22.13
N ALA A 168 -7.79 -23.46 21.85
CA ALA A 168 -8.83 -23.45 22.87
C ALA A 168 -8.75 -24.70 23.76
N SER A 169 -8.35 -25.83 23.19
CA SER A 169 -8.02 -27.09 23.88
C SER A 169 -6.77 -27.04 24.78
N GLY A 170 -6.03 -25.92 24.79
CA GLY A 170 -4.79 -25.78 25.56
C GLY A 170 -3.53 -26.29 24.85
N ALA A 171 -3.65 -26.87 23.65
CA ALA A 171 -2.53 -27.28 22.83
C ALA A 171 -1.69 -26.07 22.36
N ARG A 172 -0.37 -26.21 22.33
CA ARG A 172 0.55 -25.22 21.76
C ARG A 172 0.90 -25.63 20.35
N LEU A 173 0.70 -24.72 19.40
CA LEU A 173 1.02 -24.97 18.00
C LEU A 173 2.22 -24.11 17.61
N SER A 174 3.29 -24.75 17.13
CA SER A 174 4.50 -24.08 16.66
C SER A 174 4.89 -24.65 15.30
N VAL A 175 5.35 -23.77 14.41
CA VAL A 175 5.92 -24.19 13.12
C VAL A 175 7.43 -24.21 13.27
N ILE A 176 7.99 -25.41 13.22
CA ILE A 176 9.42 -25.70 13.41
C ILE A 176 10.20 -25.78 12.09
N ASP A 177 9.51 -26.07 10.99
CA ASP A 177 10.10 -26.26 9.67
C ASP A 177 9.08 -25.96 8.56
N TYR A 178 9.55 -25.65 7.35
CA TYR A 178 8.74 -25.29 6.19
C TYR A 178 9.38 -25.80 4.91
N ALA A 179 8.63 -26.59 4.12
CA ALA A 179 9.02 -27.02 2.79
C ALA A 179 8.26 -26.22 1.73
N GLU A 180 8.98 -25.65 0.74
CA GLU A 180 8.38 -24.88 -0.37
C GLU A 180 7.61 -25.75 -1.37
N ALA A 181 7.94 -27.05 -1.44
CA ALA A 181 7.27 -28.02 -2.30
C ALA A 181 6.98 -29.30 -1.50
N ILE A 182 5.80 -29.87 -1.73
CA ILE A 182 5.46 -31.21 -1.26
C ILE A 182 5.99 -32.16 -2.32
N ASP A 183 6.99 -32.97 -2.01
CA ASP A 183 7.39 -34.10 -2.86
C ASP A 183 6.21 -35.08 -2.88
N ALA A 184 5.39 -34.97 -3.92
CA ALA A 184 4.34 -35.92 -4.21
C ALA A 184 5.00 -37.18 -4.78
N LYS A 185 5.09 -38.22 -3.95
CA LYS A 185 5.40 -39.58 -4.40
C LYS A 185 4.12 -40.37 -4.59
#